data_AF-A0AAV0GAI3-F1
#
_entry.id   AF-A0AAV0GAI3-F1
#
_cell.length_a   1.000
_cell.length_b   1.000
_cell.length_c   1.000
_cell.angle_alpha   90.00
_cell.angle_beta   90.00
_cell.angle_gamma   90.00
#
_symmetry.space_group_name_H-M   'P 1'
#
loop_
_entity.id
_entity.type
_entity.pdbx_description
1 polymer ?
#
loop_
_entity_poly.entity_id
_entity_poly.type
_entity_poly.pdbx_seq_one_letter_code
_entity_poly.pdbx_strand_id
1 'polypeptide(L)'
;MRNWNLVKEMHLGRFNATGRYKQFIEKIGRSCQELESLHIHERDLAVDKGIVTAISKLLPRLKKLEFESVNMYPSAIEALFQLEEVHFQECNKVHAYEALPATSRIQHKPNGCLSFYLNWTVDGRGRANWEVRPL
;
A
#
# COMPACT_ATOMS: atom_id res chain seq x y z
N MET A 1 -18.66 -11.01 -8.53
CA MET A 1 -18.46 -9.78 -9.30
C MET A 1 -18.25 -10.21 -10.75
N ARG A 2 -19.15 -9.87 -11.68
CA ARG A 2 -18.96 -10.13 -13.12
C ARG A 2 -18.86 -8.75 -13.80
N ASN A 3 -17.94 -8.60 -14.75
CA ASN A 3 -17.70 -7.38 -15.58
C ASN A 3 -16.95 -6.19 -14.92
N TRP A 4 -15.98 -6.42 -14.03
CA TRP A 4 -15.13 -5.35 -13.50
C TRP A 4 -13.78 -5.22 -14.24
N ASN A 5 -13.65 -5.85 -15.40
CA ASN A 5 -12.41 -5.92 -16.15
C ASN A 5 -11.98 -4.58 -16.77
N LEU A 6 -12.85 -3.58 -16.80
CA LEU A 6 -12.55 -2.22 -17.27
C LEU A 6 -12.35 -1.22 -16.13
N VAL A 7 -12.50 -1.65 -14.87
CA VAL A 7 -12.34 -0.77 -13.72
C VAL A 7 -10.86 -0.40 -13.61
N LYS A 8 -10.59 0.91 -13.72
CA LYS A 8 -9.24 1.48 -13.59
C LYS A 8 -8.93 2.03 -12.21
N GLU A 9 -9.97 2.40 -11.46
CA GLU A 9 -9.83 2.99 -10.14
C GLU A 9 -10.84 2.36 -9.18
N MET A 10 -10.38 2.07 -7.96
CA MET A 10 -11.22 1.45 -6.94
C MET A 10 -10.89 2.02 -5.56
N HIS A 11 -11.94 2.39 -4.84
CA HIS A 11 -11.87 2.85 -3.46
C HIS A 11 -12.54 1.82 -2.56
N LEU A 12 -11.80 1.32 -1.58
CA LEU A 12 -12.23 0.30 -0.64
C LEU A 12 -12.24 0.90 0.75
N GLY A 13 -13.39 0.95 1.41
CA GLY A 13 -13.41 1.30 2.82
C GLY A 13 -14.64 0.84 3.56
N ARG A 14 -14.56 0.87 4.90
CA ARG A 14 -15.60 0.39 5.82
C ARG A 14 -16.04 -1.05 5.54
N PHE A 15 -15.07 -1.92 5.24
CA PHE A 15 -15.35 -3.35 5.11
C PHE A 15 -15.00 -3.99 6.46
N ASN A 16 -16.04 -4.43 7.19
CA ASN A 16 -15.90 -5.25 8.40
C ASN A 16 -15.38 -6.66 8.03
N ALA A 17 -14.19 -6.71 7.46
CA ALA A 17 -13.54 -7.85 6.86
C ALA A 17 -12.33 -8.29 7.68
N THR A 18 -12.42 -8.14 9.01
CA THR A 18 -11.45 -8.71 9.96
C THR A 18 -11.18 -10.17 9.57
N GLY A 19 -9.97 -10.42 9.06
CA GLY A 19 -9.52 -11.74 8.60
C GLY A 19 -9.88 -12.17 7.17
N ARG A 20 -10.63 -11.39 6.38
CA ARG A 20 -11.01 -11.75 4.97
C ARG A 20 -10.41 -10.84 3.90
N TYR A 21 -9.60 -9.85 4.29
CA TYR A 21 -9.04 -8.88 3.36
C TYR A 21 -8.25 -9.53 2.20
N LYS A 22 -7.43 -10.55 2.49
CA LYS A 22 -6.68 -11.29 1.48
C LYS A 22 -7.59 -11.94 0.42
N GLN A 23 -8.66 -12.61 0.84
CA GLN A 23 -9.63 -13.23 -0.07
C GLN A 23 -10.36 -12.17 -0.93
N PHE A 24 -10.54 -10.98 -0.36
CA PHE A 24 -11.15 -9.87 -1.08
C PHE A 24 -10.20 -9.30 -2.15
N ILE A 25 -8.93 -9.06 -1.82
CA ILE A 25 -7.88 -8.71 -2.79
C ILE A 25 -7.76 -9.79 -3.88
N GLU A 26 -7.82 -11.06 -3.54
CA GLU A 26 -7.84 -12.16 -4.51
C GLU A 26 -9.02 -12.08 -5.49
N LYS A 27 -10.21 -11.71 -5.01
CA LYS A 27 -11.38 -11.52 -5.87
C LYS A 27 -11.26 -10.30 -6.76
N ILE A 28 -10.76 -9.19 -6.24
CA ILE A 28 -10.49 -7.97 -7.02
C ILE A 28 -9.46 -8.28 -8.09
N GLY A 29 -8.35 -8.89 -7.70
CA GLY A 29 -7.31 -9.38 -8.60
C GLY A 29 -7.88 -10.12 -9.79
N ARG A 30 -8.67 -11.17 -9.56
CA ARG A 30 -9.29 -11.95 -10.65
C ARG A 30 -10.27 -11.17 -11.53
N SER A 31 -10.84 -10.08 -11.03
CA SER A 31 -11.94 -9.37 -11.71
C SER A 31 -11.53 -8.04 -12.34
N CYS A 32 -10.43 -7.41 -11.88
CA CYS A 32 -10.05 -6.03 -12.18
C CYS A 32 -8.61 -5.99 -12.74
N GLN A 33 -8.38 -6.66 -13.87
CA GLN A 33 -7.04 -6.78 -14.47
C GLN A 33 -6.51 -5.45 -15.05
N GLU A 34 -7.39 -4.48 -15.27
CA GLU A 34 -7.06 -3.14 -15.78
C GLU A 34 -6.97 -2.09 -14.66
N LEU A 35 -6.96 -2.51 -13.39
CA LEU A 35 -6.91 -1.58 -12.26
C LEU A 35 -5.54 -0.89 -12.20
N GLU A 36 -5.56 0.44 -12.27
CA GLU A 36 -4.37 1.31 -12.25
C GLU A 36 -4.23 2.04 -10.90
N SER A 37 -5.34 2.29 -10.19
CA SER A 37 -5.39 2.98 -8.90
C SER A 37 -6.24 2.22 -7.88
N LEU A 38 -5.69 2.00 -6.68
CA LEU A 38 -6.37 1.35 -5.57
C LEU A 38 -6.22 2.19 -4.31
N HIS A 39 -7.34 2.60 -3.73
CA HIS A 39 -7.39 3.30 -2.44
C HIS A 39 -8.03 2.40 -1.40
N ILE A 40 -7.39 2.26 -0.23
CA ILE A 40 -7.79 1.40 0.87
C ILE A 40 -7.88 2.23 2.15
N HIS A 41 -9.10 2.40 2.66
CA HIS A 41 -9.41 3.06 3.91
C HIS A 41 -10.03 2.07 4.91
N GLU A 42 -9.27 1.57 5.88
CA GLU A 42 -9.81 0.68 6.93
C GLU A 42 -9.01 0.74 8.23
N ARG A 43 -9.59 1.36 9.27
CA ARG A 43 -8.95 1.67 10.58
C ARG A 43 -8.25 0.49 11.23
N ASP A 44 -8.88 -0.67 11.15
CA ASP A 44 -8.42 -1.87 11.83
C ASP A 44 -7.65 -2.82 10.90
N LEU A 45 -7.37 -2.41 9.66
CA LEU A 45 -6.61 -3.23 8.73
C LEU A 45 -5.12 -3.20 9.08
N ALA A 46 -4.62 -4.33 9.56
CA ALA A 46 -3.19 -4.62 9.63
C ALA A 46 -2.66 -4.90 8.21
N VAL A 47 -1.86 -3.99 7.66
CA VAL A 47 -1.20 -4.16 6.36
C VAL A 47 0.20 -4.70 6.57
N ASP A 48 0.42 -5.94 6.14
CA ASP A 48 1.70 -6.63 6.20
C ASP A 48 2.29 -6.89 4.80
N LYS A 49 3.49 -7.49 4.76
CA LYS A 49 4.14 -7.93 3.53
C LYS A 49 3.26 -8.82 2.67
N GLY A 50 2.44 -9.67 3.28
CA GLY A 50 1.58 -10.63 2.59
C GLY A 50 0.46 -9.95 1.81
N ILE A 51 -0.17 -8.94 2.40
CA ILE A 51 -1.20 -8.12 1.75
C ILE A 51 -0.60 -7.34 0.58
N VAL A 52 0.51 -6.65 0.78
CA VAL A 52 1.18 -5.89 -0.28
C VAL A 52 1.61 -6.81 -1.42
N THR A 53 2.22 -7.95 -1.11
CA THR A 53 2.62 -8.94 -2.12
C THR A 53 1.43 -9.49 -2.90
N ALA A 54 0.29 -9.71 -2.24
CA ALA A 54 -0.93 -10.15 -2.91
C ALA A 54 -1.44 -9.07 -3.88
N ILE A 55 -1.50 -7.81 -3.45
CA ILE A 55 -1.88 -6.67 -4.29
C ILE A 55 -0.98 -6.62 -5.54
N SER A 56 0.34 -6.57 -5.37
CA SER A 56 1.28 -6.45 -6.50
C SER A 56 1.20 -7.64 -7.47
N LYS A 57 1.04 -8.87 -6.97
CA LYS A 57 0.95 -10.06 -7.83
C LYS A 57 -0.37 -10.17 -8.58
N LEU A 58 -1.46 -9.72 -7.97
CA LEU A 58 -2.81 -9.94 -8.48
C LEU A 58 -3.33 -8.76 -9.31
N LEU A 59 -2.70 -7.59 -9.19
CA LEU A 59 -3.04 -6.36 -9.89
C LEU A 59 -1.82 -5.87 -10.69
N PRO A 60 -1.50 -6.53 -11.82
CA PRO A 60 -0.25 -6.32 -12.54
C PRO A 60 -0.13 -4.93 -13.21
N ARG A 61 -1.24 -4.18 -13.31
CA ARG A 61 -1.29 -2.83 -13.89
C ARG A 61 -1.41 -1.73 -12.84
N LEU A 62 -1.38 -2.10 -11.55
CA LEU A 62 -1.52 -1.13 -10.47
C LEU A 62 -0.30 -0.22 -10.46
N LYS A 63 -0.55 1.09 -10.55
CA LYS A 63 0.47 2.13 -10.51
C LYS A 63 0.40 2.93 -9.23
N LYS A 64 -0.83 3.25 -8.81
CA LYS A 64 -1.11 4.02 -7.59
C LYS A 64 -1.75 3.13 -6.52
N LEU A 65 -1.19 3.16 -5.31
CA LEU A 65 -1.76 2.52 -4.13
C LEU A 65 -1.83 3.51 -2.98
N GLU A 66 -3.03 3.72 -2.45
CA GLU A 66 -3.27 4.64 -1.36
C GLU A 66 -3.81 3.87 -0.15
N PHE A 67 -3.20 4.12 1.01
CA PHE A 67 -3.62 3.60 2.28
C PHE A 67 -4.05 4.77 3.17
N GLU A 68 -5.29 4.74 3.63
CA GLU A 68 -5.86 5.73 4.53
C GLU A 68 -6.27 5.06 5.84
N SER A 69 -5.90 5.63 6.98
CA SER A 69 -6.28 5.11 8.30
C SER A 69 -6.01 3.61 8.43
N VAL A 70 -4.83 3.08 8.09
CA VAL A 70 -4.51 1.64 8.29
C VAL A 70 -3.38 1.45 9.29
N ASN A 71 -3.22 0.22 9.78
CA ASN A 71 -2.13 -0.18 10.66
C ASN A 71 -1.00 -0.83 9.84
N MET A 72 0.03 -0.05 9.48
CA MET A 72 1.10 -0.47 8.58
C MET A 72 2.26 -1.15 9.32
N TYR A 73 2.60 -2.37 8.92
CA TYR A 73 3.78 -3.08 9.42
C TYR A 73 5.03 -2.69 8.63
N PRO A 74 6.22 -2.62 9.27
CA PRO A 74 7.49 -2.37 8.59
C PRO A 74 7.73 -3.26 7.35
N SER A 75 7.35 -4.55 7.45
CA SER A 75 7.52 -5.53 6.38
C SER A 75 6.65 -5.26 5.14
N ALA A 76 5.57 -4.50 5.28
CA ALA A 76 4.74 -4.06 4.15
C ALA A 76 5.47 -3.06 3.26
N ILE A 77 6.21 -2.13 3.87
CA ILE A 77 6.93 -1.07 3.16
C ILE A 77 7.98 -1.66 2.22
N GLU A 78 8.67 -2.71 2.68
CA GLU A 78 9.60 -3.44 1.82
C GLU A 78 8.90 -3.91 0.54
N ALA A 79 7.76 -4.58 0.60
CA ALA A 79 7.15 -5.17 -0.60
C ALA A 79 6.59 -4.18 -1.67
N LEU A 80 6.68 -2.86 -1.46
CA LEU A 80 6.10 -1.84 -2.36
C LEU A 80 6.92 -1.53 -3.61
N PHE A 81 8.08 -2.16 -3.83
CA PHE A 81 9.07 -1.84 -4.88
C PHE A 81 8.56 -1.77 -6.33
N GLN A 82 7.35 -2.27 -6.61
CA GLN A 82 6.81 -2.40 -7.97
C GLN A 82 5.80 -1.29 -8.34
N LEU A 83 5.43 -0.41 -7.40
CA LEU A 83 4.39 0.60 -7.60
C LEU A 83 5.00 1.96 -7.91
N GLU A 84 4.40 2.70 -8.87
CA GLU A 84 4.81 4.06 -9.24
C GLU A 84 4.58 5.08 -8.13
N GLU A 85 3.43 4.97 -7.46
CA GLU A 85 2.99 5.94 -6.47
C GLU A 85 2.38 5.21 -5.27
N VAL A 86 2.88 5.50 -4.06
CA VAL A 86 2.27 4.98 -2.83
C VAL A 86 1.99 6.11 -1.85
N HIS A 87 0.73 6.22 -1.46
CA HIS A 87 0.23 7.29 -0.59
C HIS A 87 -0.18 6.70 0.76
N PHE A 88 0.22 7.36 1.85
CA PHE A 88 -0.20 7.02 3.20
C PHE A 88 -0.85 8.24 3.83
N GLN A 89 -2.09 8.10 4.27
CA GLN A 89 -2.84 9.13 4.96
C GLN A 89 -3.32 8.59 6.31
N GLU A 90 -3.07 9.31 7.40
CA GLU A 90 -3.55 8.94 8.75
C GLU A 90 -3.21 7.49 9.15
N CYS A 91 -2.13 6.92 8.61
CA CYS A 91 -1.73 5.55 8.90
C CYS A 91 -0.98 5.48 10.24
N ASN A 92 -1.26 4.43 11.00
CA ASN A 92 -0.54 4.11 12.22
C ASN A 92 0.59 3.12 11.90
N LYS A 93 1.80 3.38 12.40
CA LYS A 93 2.89 2.42 12.31
C LYS A 93 2.74 1.38 13.43
N VAL A 94 2.58 0.11 13.06
CA VAL A 94 2.62 -0.96 14.06
C VAL A 94 4.08 -1.21 14.43
N HIS A 95 4.47 -0.83 15.64
CA HIS A 95 5.78 -1.14 16.21
C HIS A 95 5.87 -2.65 16.51
N ALA A 96 6.02 -3.48 15.48
CA ALA A 96 6.63 -4.78 15.66
C ALA A 96 8.13 -4.53 15.92
N TYR A 97 8.61 -4.91 17.10
CA TYR A 97 10.03 -4.95 17.43
C TYR A 97 10.78 -5.71 16.33
N GLU A 98 11.60 -5.00 15.56
CA GLU A 98 12.91 -5.37 14.99
C GLU A 98 13.23 -4.54 13.75
N ALA A 99 14.52 -4.26 13.59
CA ALA A 99 15.07 -3.14 12.82
C ALA A 99 14.80 -3.21 11.31
N LEU A 100 14.28 -2.11 10.76
CA LEU A 100 14.30 -1.86 9.31
C LEU A 100 15.73 -1.51 8.86
N PRO A 101 16.21 -2.00 7.70
CA PRO A 101 17.39 -1.46 7.05
C PRO A 101 17.14 -0.01 6.61
N ALA A 102 18.11 0.85 6.90
CA ALA A 102 18.00 2.29 6.80
C ALA A 102 18.01 2.79 5.35
N THR A 103 16.86 2.82 4.67
CA THR A 103 16.65 3.65 3.47
C THR A 103 15.21 4.18 3.40
N SER A 104 14.82 5.00 4.37
CA SER A 104 13.80 6.06 4.24
C SER A 104 13.67 6.75 5.59
N ARG A 105 14.20 7.98 5.72
CA ARG A 105 13.98 8.83 6.90
C ARG A 105 12.53 9.32 6.86
N ILE A 106 11.63 8.54 7.47
CA ILE A 106 10.26 8.97 7.74
C ILE A 106 10.33 9.89 8.97
N GLN A 107 10.05 11.19 8.80
CA GLN A 107 10.03 12.14 9.90
C GLN A 107 8.83 11.88 10.81
N HIS A 108 9.12 11.38 12.00
CA HIS A 108 8.16 11.12 13.06
C HIS A 108 7.73 12.44 13.73
N LYS A 109 6.42 12.74 13.78
CA LYS A 109 5.85 13.76 14.68
C LYS A 109 5.13 13.07 15.86
N PRO A 110 5.08 13.69 17.06
CA PRO A 110 4.75 12.99 18.31
C PRO A 110 3.28 12.56 18.49
N ASN A 111 2.42 12.70 17.47
CA ASN A 111 0.96 12.50 17.59
C ASN A 111 0.43 11.36 16.67
N GLY A 112 1.22 10.31 16.45
CA GLY A 112 0.74 8.97 16.05
C GLY A 112 0.27 8.76 14.61
N CYS A 113 -0.18 9.78 13.87
CA CYS A 113 -0.61 9.66 12.48
C CYS A 113 0.48 10.14 11.50
N LEU A 114 0.78 9.32 10.49
CA LEU A 114 1.70 9.64 9.42
C LEU A 114 0.93 9.91 8.12
N SER A 115 1.16 11.09 7.55
CA SER A 115 0.70 11.47 6.21
C SER A 115 1.92 11.81 5.35
N PHE A 116 2.21 10.97 4.36
CA PHE A 116 3.30 11.16 3.41
C PHE A 116 3.03 10.33 2.15
N TYR A 117 3.65 10.69 1.04
CA TYR A 117 3.73 9.80 -0.11
C TYR A 117 5.17 9.38 -0.39
N LEU A 118 5.31 8.19 -0.93
CA LEU A 118 6.55 7.61 -1.41
C LEU A 118 6.51 7.60 -2.93
N ASN A 119 7.48 8.26 -3.55
CA ASN A 119 7.74 8.13 -4.97
C ASN A 119 9.00 7.30 -5.16
N TRP A 120 8.96 6.33 -6.05
CA TRP A 120 10.18 5.65 -6.46
C TRP A 120 10.73 6.29 -7.72
N THR A 121 12.05 6.34 -7.79
CA THR A 121 12.81 6.78 -8.95
C THR A 121 13.87 5.74 -9.26
N VAL A 122 14.29 5.67 -10.51
CA VAL A 122 15.47 4.89 -10.92
C VAL A 122 16.64 5.85 -10.96
N ASP A 123 17.68 5.61 -10.15
CA ASP A 123 18.90 6.41 -10.23
C ASP A 123 19.61 6.18 -11.58
N GLY A 124 20.59 7.02 -11.92
CA GLY A 124 21.37 6.87 -13.17
C GLY A 124 22.15 5.54 -13.29
N ARG A 125 22.07 4.65 -12.28
CA ARG A 125 22.67 3.31 -12.25
C ARG A 125 21.62 2.19 -12.25
N GLY A 126 20.34 2.50 -12.46
CA GLY A 126 19.29 1.49 -12.52
C GLY A 126 18.76 1.04 -11.16
N ARG A 127 19.11 1.71 -10.05
CA ARG A 127 18.66 1.32 -8.71
C ARG A 127 17.39 2.07 -8.32
N ALA A 128 16.43 1.34 -7.77
CA ALA A 128 15.24 1.92 -7.19
C ALA A 128 15.61 2.74 -5.94
N ASN A 129 15.16 4.00 -5.92
CA ASN A 129 15.33 4.91 -4.80
C ASN A 129 13.98 5.51 -4.41
N TRP A 130 13.66 5.46 -3.13
CA TRP A 130 12.41 5.98 -2.59
C TRP A 130 12.62 7.38 -2.00
N GLU A 131 11.86 8.34 -2.48
CA GLU A 131 11.78 9.69 -1.92
C GLU A 131 10.51 9.82 -1.06
N VAL A 132 10.69 10.20 0.20
CA VAL A 132 9.58 10.54 1.10
C VAL A 132 9.24 12.00 0.89
N ARG A 133 7.97 12.30 0.59
CA ARG A 133 7.49 13.68 0.51
C ARG A 133 6.34 13.90 1.49
N PRO A 134 6.31 15.06 2.17
CA PRO A 134 5.14 15.44 2.95
C PRO A 134 3.94 15.61 2.03
N LEU A 135 2.76 15.20 2.52
CA LEU A 135 1.47 15.55 1.94
C LEU A 135 1.19 17.05 2.10
#